data_AF-A0A2D6HJJ0-F1
#
_entry.id   AF-A0A2D6HJJ0-F1
#
_cell.length_a   1.000
_cell.length_b   1.000
_cell.length_c   1.000
_cell.angle_alpha   90.00
_cell.angle_beta   90.00
_cell.angle_gamma   90.00
#
_symmetry.space_group_name_H-M   'P 1'
#
loop_
_entity.id
_entity.type
_entity.pdbx_description
1 polymer ?
#
loop_
_entity_poly.entity_id
_entity_poly.type
_entity_poly.pdbx_seq_one_letter_code
_entity_poly.pdbx_strand_id
1 'polypeptide(L)'
;MGIACGDVNGDLRPDLVVTNFSGEHNAFYRSSAGLGFRERSHAAGLGGPSQALLGWGTGLFDFDHDGEVDLFVLNGHVYPEADRPGTDTAYAQPDLLFRGTAGSFVPEPLWAGEPAVSRAGVAADLDGDGDLDLVSIELDGRVRVLRNRLSGGGHWLRVHLRGAGANTFAVGARVTAACGDRRFTSEVRTGAGFQVGGPAEVHLGLGTAERIDRLEVRWPSGRVQLVDAVAVDRVLTVGEEER
;
A
#
# COMPACT_ATOMS: atom_id res chain seq x y z
N MET A 1 -5.95 -0.49 14.89
CA MET A 1 -4.68 -1.05 14.43
C MET A 1 -4.90 -1.85 13.15
N GLY A 2 -3.89 -1.93 12.30
CA GLY A 2 -3.95 -2.48 10.95
C GLY A 2 -2.61 -3.07 10.51
N ILE A 3 -2.64 -3.79 9.40
CA ILE A 3 -1.46 -4.42 8.80
C ILE A 3 -1.46 -4.16 7.29
N ALA A 4 -0.27 -3.89 6.75
CA ALA A 4 -0.02 -3.82 5.32
C ALA A 4 1.10 -4.81 4.94
N CYS A 5 1.04 -5.32 3.70
CA CYS A 5 1.99 -6.32 3.18
C CYS A 5 2.37 -5.96 1.73
N GLY A 6 3.66 -5.94 1.42
CA GLY A 6 4.16 -5.51 0.11
C GLY A 6 5.68 -5.64 0.00
N ASP A 7 6.24 -5.53 -1.20
CA ASP A 7 7.69 -5.60 -1.45
C ASP A 7 8.30 -4.20 -1.34
N VAL A 8 8.66 -3.78 -0.12
CA VAL A 8 9.08 -2.40 0.15
C VAL A 8 10.47 -2.11 -0.42
N ASN A 9 11.31 -3.13 -0.55
CA ASN A 9 12.70 -2.98 -0.96
C ASN A 9 13.05 -3.62 -2.31
N GLY A 10 12.04 -3.99 -3.11
CA GLY A 10 12.22 -4.53 -4.46
C GLY A 10 12.95 -5.87 -4.55
N ASP A 11 12.92 -6.71 -3.50
CA ASP A 11 13.57 -8.04 -3.54
C ASP A 11 12.61 -9.19 -3.83
N LEU A 12 11.37 -8.86 -4.22
CA LEU A 12 10.28 -9.74 -4.58
C LEU A 12 9.72 -10.57 -3.42
N ARG A 13 10.07 -10.23 -2.18
CA ARG A 13 9.53 -10.86 -0.97
C ARG A 13 8.59 -9.91 -0.24
N PRO A 14 7.55 -10.44 0.43
CA PRO A 14 6.63 -9.62 1.19
C PRO A 14 7.27 -9.13 2.50
N ASP A 15 7.23 -7.83 2.73
CA ASP A 15 7.49 -7.17 4.00
C ASP A 15 6.16 -6.80 4.68
N LEU A 16 6.19 -6.52 5.98
CA LEU A 16 4.99 -6.17 6.75
C LEU A 16 5.16 -4.82 7.46
N VAL A 17 4.09 -4.03 7.46
CA VAL A 17 3.95 -2.86 8.33
C VAL A 17 2.76 -3.10 9.26
N VAL A 18 2.94 -2.88 10.56
CA VAL A 18 1.91 -3.04 11.58
C VAL A 18 1.77 -1.73 12.35
N THR A 19 0.55 -1.22 12.47
CA THR A 19 0.28 -0.02 13.26
C THR A 19 0.01 -0.34 14.72
N ASN A 20 0.52 0.49 15.63
CA ASN A 20 0.51 0.25 17.08
C ASN A 20 -0.15 1.39 17.86
N PHE A 21 -0.21 1.21 19.18
CA PHE A 21 -0.75 2.19 20.12
C PHE A 21 0.22 3.37 20.33
N SER A 22 -0.28 4.54 20.72
CA SER A 22 0.59 5.70 21.01
C SER A 22 1.57 5.38 22.15
N GLY A 23 2.84 5.75 21.99
CA GLY A 23 3.93 5.32 22.87
C GLY A 23 4.61 4.03 22.42
N GLU A 24 4.13 3.41 21.34
CA GLU A 24 4.77 2.32 20.62
C GLU A 24 4.91 2.72 19.15
N HIS A 25 6.10 2.64 18.58
CA HIS A 25 6.28 2.93 17.16
C HIS A 25 5.55 1.90 16.29
N ASN A 26 5.07 2.32 15.12
CA ASN A 26 4.60 1.40 14.10
C ASN A 26 5.75 0.50 13.65
N ALA A 27 5.48 -0.80 13.54
CA ALA A 27 6.51 -1.81 13.30
C ALA A 27 6.63 -2.12 11.80
N PHE A 28 7.82 -1.96 11.23
CA PHE A 28 8.22 -2.44 9.92
C PHE A 28 9.06 -3.71 10.06
N TYR A 29 8.58 -4.79 9.48
CA TYR A 29 9.20 -6.10 9.47
C TYR A 29 9.65 -6.43 8.05
N ARG A 30 10.96 -6.32 7.81
CA ARG A 30 11.55 -6.67 6.52
C ARG A 30 11.83 -8.17 6.47
N SER A 31 11.40 -8.82 5.41
CA SER A 31 11.70 -10.22 5.14
C SER A 31 13.20 -10.42 4.87
N SER A 32 13.67 -11.65 5.00
CA SER A 32 15.04 -12.01 4.65
C SER A 32 15.04 -13.27 3.80
N ALA A 33 16.10 -13.52 3.02
CA ALA A 33 16.20 -14.69 2.15
C ALA A 33 16.15 -16.05 2.87
N GLY A 34 16.15 -16.07 4.21
CA GLY A 34 15.92 -17.25 5.04
C GLY A 34 14.47 -17.36 5.54
N LEU A 35 14.29 -17.95 6.72
CA LEU A 35 12.98 -17.98 7.40
C LEU A 35 12.88 -16.82 8.39
N GLY A 36 11.93 -15.92 8.15
CA GLY A 36 11.47 -14.94 9.13
C GLY A 36 11.68 -13.48 8.73
N PHE A 37 11.27 -12.62 9.67
CA PHE A 37 11.25 -11.17 9.52
C PHE A 37 12.21 -10.52 10.53
N ARG A 38 12.74 -9.36 10.16
CA ARG A 38 13.52 -8.51 11.05
C ARG A 38 12.83 -7.16 11.20
N GLU A 39 12.60 -6.75 12.45
CA GLU A 39 12.09 -5.41 12.75
C GLU A 39 13.16 -4.36 12.35
N ARG A 40 12.73 -3.33 11.62
CA ARG A 40 13.59 -2.31 11.02
C ARG A 40 13.00 -0.90 11.10
N SER A 41 11.97 -0.66 11.90
CA SER A 41 11.17 0.58 11.84
C SER A 41 11.98 1.84 12.00
N HIS A 42 12.90 1.89 12.96
CA HIS A 42 13.76 3.05 13.16
C HIS A 42 14.75 3.25 12.00
N ALA A 43 15.40 2.16 11.57
CA ALA A 43 16.35 2.20 10.46
C ALA A 43 15.69 2.57 9.12
N ALA A 44 14.42 2.23 8.96
CA ALA A 44 13.61 2.53 7.77
C ALA A 44 12.88 3.88 7.88
N GLY A 45 13.10 4.70 8.92
CA GLY A 45 12.46 6.02 9.04
C GLY A 45 11.00 6.02 9.51
N LEU A 46 10.40 4.86 9.78
CA LEU A 46 9.02 4.73 10.28
C LEU A 46 8.90 4.96 11.79
N GLY A 47 9.93 4.56 12.55
CA GLY A 47 9.86 4.43 14.01
C GLY A 47 9.56 5.75 14.74
N GLY A 48 10.48 6.70 14.65
CA GLY A 48 10.36 7.99 15.34
C GLY A 48 9.08 8.78 15.01
N PRO A 49 8.72 8.97 13.72
CA PRO A 49 7.53 9.71 13.33
C PRO A 49 6.21 9.12 13.82
N SER A 50 6.16 7.80 14.05
CA SER A 50 4.94 7.12 14.52
C SER A 50 4.85 6.98 16.04
N GLN A 51 5.94 7.20 16.77
CA GLN A 51 6.06 6.91 18.21
C GLN A 51 4.97 7.56 19.08
N ALA A 52 4.60 8.80 18.79
CA ALA A 52 3.61 9.56 19.56
C ALA A 52 2.16 9.38 19.04
N LEU A 53 1.99 8.75 17.88
CA LEU A 53 0.70 8.64 17.19
C LEU A 53 0.07 7.27 17.47
N LEU A 54 -1.26 7.20 17.43
CA LEU A 54 -2.01 5.96 17.56
C LEU A 54 -2.47 5.54 16.15
N GLY A 55 -1.81 4.52 15.59
CA GLY A 55 -2.05 4.08 14.23
C GLY A 55 -3.22 3.10 14.07
N TRP A 56 -3.97 3.27 12.98
CA TRP A 56 -5.11 2.44 12.61
C TRP A 56 -4.97 1.86 11.20
N GLY A 57 -5.83 2.28 10.26
CA GLY A 57 -5.79 1.86 8.87
C GLY A 57 -4.46 2.22 8.23
N THR A 58 -3.94 1.29 7.43
CA THR A 58 -2.67 1.46 6.74
C THR A 58 -2.69 0.63 5.46
N GLY A 59 -1.90 1.05 4.47
CA GLY A 59 -1.77 0.37 3.19
C GLY A 59 -0.47 0.76 2.49
N LEU A 60 0.09 -0.20 1.76
CA LEU A 60 1.27 -0.03 0.91
C LEU A 60 0.81 0.12 -0.54
N PHE A 61 1.35 1.11 -1.23
CA PHE A 61 0.99 1.47 -2.60
C PHE A 61 2.08 2.38 -3.18
N ASP A 62 2.08 2.61 -4.49
CA ASP A 62 2.98 3.57 -5.12
C ASP A 62 2.17 4.83 -5.46
N PHE A 63 2.35 5.90 -4.67
CA PHE A 63 1.52 7.11 -4.68
C PHE A 63 1.81 8.01 -5.89
N ASP A 64 3.04 8.05 -6.38
CA ASP A 64 3.44 8.92 -7.50
C ASP A 64 4.07 8.19 -8.70
N HIS A 65 3.94 6.87 -8.69
CA HIS A 65 4.36 5.96 -9.73
C HIS A 65 5.87 5.94 -9.98
N ASP A 66 6.70 6.29 -8.99
CA ASP A 66 8.16 6.30 -9.14
C ASP A 66 8.79 4.88 -9.11
N GLY A 67 7.98 3.87 -8.77
CA GLY A 67 8.36 2.47 -8.65
C GLY A 67 8.95 2.11 -7.29
N GLU A 68 8.84 3.01 -6.30
CA GLU A 68 9.10 2.76 -4.89
C GLU A 68 7.76 2.62 -4.14
N VAL A 69 7.72 1.76 -3.12
CA VAL A 69 6.48 1.53 -2.36
C VAL A 69 6.39 2.56 -1.24
N ASP A 70 5.34 3.37 -1.28
CA ASP A 70 4.91 4.28 -0.23
C ASP A 70 3.96 3.59 0.78
N LEU A 71 3.70 4.28 1.88
CA LEU A 71 2.85 3.80 2.96
C LEU A 71 1.97 4.95 3.47
N PHE A 72 0.65 4.76 3.56
CA PHE A 72 -0.18 5.65 4.36
C PHE A 72 -0.44 5.04 5.74
N VAL A 73 -0.56 5.89 6.76
CA VAL A 73 -1.00 5.55 8.10
C VAL A 73 -2.07 6.54 8.55
N LEU A 74 -3.23 6.01 8.88
CA LEU A 74 -4.33 6.77 9.47
C LEU A 74 -4.22 6.75 10.99
N ASN A 75 -4.36 7.92 11.62
CA ASN A 75 -4.12 8.11 13.03
C ASN A 75 -5.33 8.68 13.75
N GLY A 76 -5.35 8.49 15.07
CA GLY A 76 -6.35 9.09 15.94
C GLY A 76 -6.45 8.32 17.24
N HIS A 77 -6.38 9.03 18.37
CA HIS A 77 -6.41 8.39 19.67
C HIS A 77 -7.79 7.79 20.00
N VAL A 78 -7.84 6.85 20.94
CA VAL A 78 -9.10 6.27 21.43
C VAL A 78 -9.70 7.06 22.60
N TYR A 79 -8.85 7.69 23.40
CA TYR A 79 -9.23 8.42 24.61
C TYR A 79 -9.15 9.94 24.34
N PRO A 80 -10.26 10.69 24.47
CA PRO A 80 -10.25 12.17 24.43
C PRO A 80 -9.33 12.80 25.49
N GLU A 81 -9.01 12.06 26.55
CA GLU A 81 -8.04 12.45 27.58
C GLU A 81 -6.63 12.68 27.05
N ALA A 82 -6.34 12.24 25.82
CA ALA A 82 -5.12 12.60 25.10
C ALA A 82 -4.94 14.13 25.00
N ASP A 83 -6.01 14.94 25.01
CA ASP A 83 -5.90 16.40 24.93
C ASP A 83 -5.59 17.07 26.28
N ARG A 84 -5.42 16.31 27.36
CA ARG A 84 -5.12 16.86 28.69
C ARG A 84 -3.67 17.38 28.75
N PRO A 85 -3.40 18.46 29.50
CA PRO A 85 -2.03 18.93 29.70
C PRO A 85 -1.11 17.83 30.26
N GLY A 86 0.09 17.71 29.68
CA GLY A 86 1.11 16.75 30.12
C GLY A 86 1.12 15.41 29.38
N THR A 87 0.24 15.22 28.38
CA THR A 87 0.35 14.14 27.40
C THR A 87 1.30 14.54 26.26
N ASP A 88 1.84 13.54 25.58
CA ASP A 88 2.72 13.69 24.40
C ASP A 88 1.96 13.47 23.07
N THR A 89 0.63 13.43 23.12
CA THR A 89 -0.24 13.10 21.99
C THR A 89 -1.55 13.89 22.04
N ALA A 90 -2.41 13.73 21.04
CA ALA A 90 -3.69 14.42 20.92
C ALA A 90 -4.79 13.44 20.49
N TYR A 91 -6.06 13.77 20.75
CA TYR A 91 -7.19 12.92 20.36
C TYR A 91 -7.34 12.84 18.84
N ALA A 92 -7.43 14.00 18.19
CA ALA A 92 -7.33 14.11 16.74
C ALA A 92 -5.85 14.20 16.34
N GLN A 93 -5.41 13.38 15.40
CA GLN A 93 -4.01 13.23 15.00
C GLN A 93 -3.87 13.42 13.49
N PRO A 94 -2.71 13.89 13.00
CA PRO A 94 -2.45 13.97 11.57
C PRO A 94 -2.32 12.57 10.98
N ASP A 95 -2.93 12.36 9.82
CA ASP A 95 -2.65 11.18 9.00
C ASP A 95 -1.32 11.39 8.26
N LEU A 96 -0.52 10.34 8.12
CA LEU A 96 0.81 10.42 7.53
C LEU A 96 0.90 9.63 6.22
N LEU A 97 1.57 10.23 5.24
CA LEU A 97 2.12 9.55 4.09
C LEU A 97 3.62 9.36 4.33
N PHE A 98 4.11 8.17 4.07
CA PHE A 98 5.52 7.80 4.19
C PHE A 98 6.01 7.51 2.79
N ARG A 99 6.78 8.44 2.22
CA ARG A 99 7.33 8.32 0.88
C ARG A 99 8.43 7.26 0.84
N GLY A 100 8.31 6.29 -0.06
CA GLY A 100 9.27 5.21 -0.29
C GLY A 100 10.58 5.74 -0.86
N THR A 101 11.70 5.19 -0.40
CA THR A 101 13.03 5.50 -0.94
C THR A 101 13.99 4.35 -0.69
N ALA A 102 14.18 3.49 -1.69
CA ALA A 102 15.13 2.38 -1.66
C ALA A 102 14.96 1.48 -0.43
N GLY A 103 13.71 1.12 -0.12
CA GLY A 103 13.36 0.29 1.04
C GLY A 103 13.37 0.99 2.40
N SER A 104 13.35 2.33 2.41
CA SER A 104 13.14 3.18 3.60
C SER A 104 11.98 4.14 3.35
N PHE A 105 11.59 4.90 4.37
CA PHE A 105 10.46 5.82 4.35
C PHE A 105 10.85 7.22 4.81
N VAL A 106 10.26 8.24 4.20
CA VAL A 106 10.32 9.64 4.63
C VAL A 106 8.91 10.12 4.95
N PRO A 107 8.62 10.56 6.20
CA PRO A 107 7.28 10.98 6.59
C PRO A 107 6.93 12.36 6.03
N GLU A 108 5.67 12.53 5.62
CA GLU A 108 5.03 13.80 5.33
C GLU A 108 3.54 13.76 5.72
N PRO A 109 2.89 14.93 5.90
CA PRO A 109 1.45 14.96 6.09
C PRO A 109 0.73 14.34 4.89
N LEU A 110 -0.18 13.41 5.13
CA LEU A 110 -0.96 12.78 4.06
C LEU A 110 -1.81 13.80 3.28
N TRP A 111 -2.26 14.85 3.97
CA TRP A 111 -2.98 15.97 3.39
C TRP A 111 -2.81 17.20 4.28
N ALA A 112 -3.08 18.39 3.73
CA ALA A 112 -2.79 19.67 4.38
C ALA A 112 -3.91 20.23 5.27
N GLY A 113 -4.92 19.44 5.63
CA GLY A 113 -6.00 19.92 6.49
C GLY A 113 -5.91 19.43 7.93
N GLU A 114 -7.00 19.62 8.66
CA GLU A 114 -7.01 19.44 10.12
C GLU A 114 -6.84 17.97 10.54
N PRO A 115 -6.11 17.71 11.64
CA PRO A 115 -6.05 16.41 12.29
C PRO A 115 -7.44 15.79 12.52
N ALA A 116 -7.49 14.46 12.51
CA ALA A 116 -8.73 13.71 12.57
C ALA A 116 -8.62 12.49 13.48
N VAL A 117 -9.75 11.85 13.72
CA VAL A 117 -9.82 10.58 14.46
C VAL A 117 -10.02 9.45 13.45
N SER A 118 -9.09 9.32 12.50
CA SER A 118 -9.16 8.39 11.37
C SER A 118 -9.02 6.94 11.84
N ARG A 119 -9.71 6.02 11.16
CA ARG A 119 -9.76 4.58 11.53
C ARG A 119 -9.49 3.66 10.37
N ALA A 120 -10.23 3.83 9.29
CA ALA A 120 -10.23 2.91 8.15
C ALA A 120 -9.97 3.70 6.88
N GLY A 121 -9.28 3.10 5.92
CA GLY A 121 -9.09 3.71 4.62
C GLY A 121 -8.40 2.80 3.61
N VAL A 122 -8.56 3.14 2.34
CA VAL A 122 -8.13 2.33 1.21
C VAL A 122 -7.70 3.22 0.06
N ALA A 123 -6.60 2.83 -0.58
CA ALA A 123 -6.14 3.45 -1.81
C ALA A 123 -6.75 2.73 -3.03
N ALA A 124 -7.27 3.48 -3.99
CA ALA A 124 -7.87 2.98 -5.21
C ALA A 124 -7.92 4.09 -6.26
N ASP A 125 -7.82 3.73 -7.53
CA ASP A 125 -8.04 4.64 -8.66
C ASP A 125 -9.56 4.83 -8.86
N LEU A 126 -10.13 5.88 -8.26
CA LEU A 126 -11.59 6.07 -8.17
C LEU A 126 -12.19 6.67 -9.44
N ASP A 127 -11.40 7.44 -10.19
CA ASP A 127 -11.84 8.14 -11.39
C ASP A 127 -11.34 7.50 -12.69
N GLY A 128 -10.46 6.51 -12.60
CA GLY A 128 -9.95 5.73 -13.73
C GLY A 128 -8.83 6.42 -14.50
N ASP A 129 -8.16 7.42 -13.93
CA ASP A 129 -7.04 8.12 -14.56
C ASP A 129 -5.68 7.47 -14.31
N GLY A 130 -5.64 6.49 -13.41
CA GLY A 130 -4.50 5.62 -13.16
C GLY A 130 -3.71 5.94 -11.91
N ASP A 131 -3.83 7.15 -11.37
CA ASP A 131 -3.29 7.47 -10.05
C ASP A 131 -4.20 6.90 -8.94
N LEU A 132 -3.59 6.55 -7.81
CA LEU A 132 -4.35 6.00 -6.68
C LEU A 132 -4.80 7.15 -5.77
N ASP A 133 -6.12 7.31 -5.66
CA ASP A 133 -6.77 8.14 -4.65
C ASP A 133 -6.80 7.44 -3.30
N LEU A 134 -7.18 8.16 -2.25
CA LEU A 134 -7.40 7.59 -0.92
C LEU A 134 -8.78 7.95 -0.36
N VAL A 135 -9.50 6.95 0.13
CA VAL A 135 -10.69 7.13 0.96
C VAL A 135 -10.32 6.88 2.42
N SER A 136 -10.67 7.79 3.33
CA SER A 136 -10.52 7.60 4.77
C SER A 136 -11.83 7.82 5.52
N ILE A 137 -11.99 7.10 6.64
CA ILE A 137 -13.17 7.11 7.49
C ILE A 137 -12.75 7.47 8.91
N GLU A 138 -13.39 8.50 9.44
CA GLU A 138 -13.24 8.95 10.81
C GLU A 138 -14.18 8.21 11.76
N LEU A 139 -13.73 8.00 13.00
CA LEU A 139 -14.61 7.56 14.08
C LEU A 139 -15.70 8.60 14.31
N ASP A 140 -16.97 8.19 14.18
CA ASP A 140 -18.16 9.04 14.37
C ASP A 140 -18.13 10.35 13.56
N GLY A 141 -17.38 10.37 12.46
CA GLY A 141 -17.05 11.57 11.71
C GLY A 141 -17.32 11.44 10.22
N ARG A 142 -16.52 12.14 9.41
CA ARG A 142 -16.73 12.22 7.96
C ARG A 142 -16.04 11.04 7.27
N VAL A 143 -16.52 10.76 6.07
CA VAL A 143 -15.73 10.07 5.05
C VAL A 143 -15.00 11.15 4.25
N ARG A 144 -13.68 11.03 4.11
CA ARG A 144 -12.88 11.89 3.25
C ARG A 144 -12.48 11.12 1.99
N VAL A 145 -12.55 11.81 0.86
CA VAL A 145 -11.98 11.36 -0.40
C VAL A 145 -10.85 12.33 -0.73
N LEU A 146 -9.63 11.82 -0.72
CA LEU A 146 -8.42 12.54 -1.08
C LEU A 146 -8.07 12.13 -2.50
N ARG A 147 -8.34 13.04 -3.45
CA ARG A 147 -8.07 12.79 -4.85
C ARG A 147 -6.60 13.08 -5.15
N ASN A 148 -5.88 12.07 -5.64
CA ASN A 148 -4.53 12.27 -6.15
C ASN A 148 -4.64 12.99 -7.50
N ARG A 149 -3.68 13.85 -7.79
CA ARG A 149 -3.64 14.62 -9.05
C ARG A 149 -2.22 14.65 -9.54
N LEU A 150 -1.72 13.48 -9.89
CA LEU A 150 -0.36 13.30 -10.33
C LEU A 150 -0.15 14.02 -11.68
N SER A 151 0.84 14.91 -11.74
CA SER A 151 1.22 15.61 -12.98
C SER A 151 2.67 15.32 -13.32
N GLY A 152 2.91 14.67 -14.46
CA GLY A 152 4.27 14.34 -14.92
C GLY A 152 4.99 13.25 -14.11
N GLY A 153 4.22 12.33 -13.50
CA GLY A 153 4.73 11.19 -12.74
C GLY A 153 5.19 10.01 -13.60
N GLY A 154 5.50 8.90 -12.95
CA GLY A 154 5.90 7.67 -13.63
C GLY A 154 4.75 6.90 -14.28
N HIS A 155 5.12 5.86 -15.01
CA HIS A 155 4.21 4.96 -15.69
C HIS A 155 3.57 3.97 -14.71
N TRP A 156 2.40 3.44 -15.06
CA TRP A 156 1.69 2.50 -14.19
C TRP A 156 1.07 1.33 -14.95
N LEU A 157 0.70 0.28 -14.23
CA LEU A 157 -0.14 -0.81 -14.73
C LEU A 157 -1.14 -1.24 -13.65
N ARG A 158 -2.42 -1.25 -14.00
CA ARG A 158 -3.46 -1.94 -13.21
C ARG A 158 -3.78 -3.29 -13.84
N VAL A 159 -3.83 -4.34 -13.04
CA VAL A 159 -4.08 -5.71 -13.49
C VAL A 159 -5.30 -6.27 -12.78
N HIS A 160 -6.35 -6.53 -13.55
CA HIS A 160 -7.55 -7.22 -13.12
C HIS A 160 -7.43 -8.70 -13.47
N LEU A 161 -7.36 -9.55 -12.45
CA LEU A 161 -7.27 -10.99 -12.64
C LEU A 161 -8.65 -11.63 -12.52
N ARG A 162 -8.93 -12.61 -13.39
CA ARG A 162 -10.12 -13.46 -13.33
C ARG A 162 -9.69 -14.89 -13.06
N GLY A 163 -9.77 -15.32 -11.80
CA GLY A 163 -9.41 -16.69 -11.43
C GLY A 163 -10.44 -17.71 -11.91
N ALA A 164 -10.02 -18.96 -12.03
CA ALA A 164 -10.89 -20.09 -12.37
C ALA A 164 -11.60 -20.65 -11.12
N GLY A 165 -12.75 -21.31 -11.33
CA GLY A 165 -13.49 -21.96 -10.24
C GLY A 165 -14.07 -20.98 -9.20
N ALA A 166 -13.88 -21.28 -7.91
CA ALA A 166 -14.51 -20.52 -6.83
C ALA A 166 -13.79 -19.20 -6.48
N ASN A 167 -12.49 -19.08 -6.75
CA ASN A 167 -11.72 -17.87 -6.47
C ASN A 167 -11.69 -16.94 -7.70
N THR A 168 -12.86 -16.46 -8.11
CA THR A 168 -13.01 -15.64 -9.33
C THR A 168 -12.29 -14.29 -9.25
N PHE A 169 -12.03 -13.79 -8.04
CA PHE A 169 -11.23 -12.60 -7.78
C PHE A 169 -9.73 -12.85 -7.76
N ALA A 170 -9.28 -14.10 -7.92
CA ALA A 170 -7.87 -14.48 -7.90
C ALA A 170 -7.12 -14.00 -6.64
N VAL A 171 -7.79 -13.94 -5.48
CA VAL A 171 -7.16 -13.51 -4.22
C VAL A 171 -5.96 -14.39 -3.92
N GLY A 172 -4.81 -13.77 -3.63
CA GLY A 172 -3.52 -14.44 -3.43
C GLY A 172 -2.72 -14.68 -4.71
N ALA A 173 -3.23 -14.29 -5.89
CA ALA A 173 -2.43 -14.30 -7.12
C ALA A 173 -1.35 -13.23 -7.03
N ARG A 174 -0.13 -13.58 -7.44
CA ARG A 174 1.00 -12.66 -7.50
C ARG A 174 1.29 -12.26 -8.94
N VAL A 175 1.45 -10.96 -9.15
CA VAL A 175 1.84 -10.37 -10.43
C VAL A 175 3.27 -9.86 -10.30
N THR A 176 4.13 -10.19 -11.27
CA THR A 176 5.48 -9.65 -11.38
C THR A 176 5.69 -9.07 -12.76
N ALA A 177 5.98 -7.78 -12.86
CA ALA A 177 6.35 -7.11 -14.10
C ALA A 177 7.87 -7.00 -14.20
N ALA A 178 8.44 -7.40 -15.33
CA ALA A 178 9.85 -7.20 -15.67
C ALA A 178 9.98 -6.09 -16.71
N CYS A 179 10.78 -5.06 -16.39
CA CYS A 179 11.03 -3.90 -17.24
C CYS A 179 12.53 -3.64 -17.30
N GLY A 180 13.22 -4.17 -18.32
CA GLY A 180 14.68 -4.21 -18.36
C GLY A 180 15.25 -4.94 -17.13
N ASP A 181 16.09 -4.24 -16.36
CA ASP A 181 16.72 -4.78 -15.16
C ASP A 181 15.86 -4.63 -13.88
N ARG A 182 14.76 -3.86 -13.95
CA ARG A 182 13.85 -3.66 -12.81
C ARG A 182 12.74 -4.71 -12.81
N ARG A 183 12.29 -5.06 -11.61
CA ARG A 183 11.12 -5.92 -11.40
C ARG A 183 10.23 -5.32 -10.34
N PHE A 184 8.92 -5.37 -10.59
CA PHE A 184 7.90 -4.87 -9.69
C PHE A 184 6.94 -6.01 -9.38
N THR A 185 6.56 -6.18 -8.12
CA THR A 185 5.61 -7.24 -7.75
C THR A 185 4.58 -6.76 -6.76
N SER A 186 3.38 -7.28 -6.92
CA SER A 186 2.28 -7.12 -5.97
C SER A 186 1.36 -8.34 -6.04
N GLU A 187 0.45 -8.43 -5.09
CA GLU A 187 -0.43 -9.57 -4.91
C GLU A 187 -1.88 -9.11 -4.74
N VAL A 188 -2.82 -9.83 -5.35
CA VAL A 188 -4.24 -9.50 -5.23
C VAL A 188 -4.71 -9.75 -3.82
N ARG A 189 -5.16 -8.67 -3.16
CA ARG A 189 -5.71 -8.68 -1.80
C ARG A 189 -6.99 -7.87 -1.79
N THR A 190 -7.97 -8.33 -1.02
CA THR A 190 -9.26 -7.64 -0.86
C THR A 190 -9.45 -7.08 0.54
N GLY A 191 -8.69 -7.56 1.52
CA GLY A 191 -8.63 -7.00 2.87
C GLY A 191 -7.43 -6.08 3.02
N ALA A 192 -7.65 -4.95 3.69
CA ALA A 192 -6.60 -4.03 4.11
C ALA A 192 -6.88 -3.56 5.54
N GLY A 193 -5.90 -2.90 6.18
CA GLY A 193 -6.07 -2.07 7.36
C GLY A 193 -7.09 -2.53 8.43
N PHE A 194 -7.74 -1.57 9.08
CA PHE A 194 -8.79 -1.80 10.07
C PHE A 194 -10.16 -1.68 9.41
N GLN A 195 -10.96 -2.76 9.44
CA GLN A 195 -12.36 -2.79 8.94
C GLN A 195 -12.55 -2.26 7.51
N VAL A 196 -11.60 -2.52 6.61
CA VAL A 196 -11.64 -2.01 5.25
C VAL A 196 -11.28 -3.09 4.23
N GLY A 197 -11.87 -2.98 3.04
CA GLY A 197 -11.52 -3.79 1.89
C GLY A 197 -11.36 -2.92 0.64
N GLY A 198 -10.56 -3.41 -0.30
CA GLY A 198 -10.24 -2.73 -1.55
C GLY A 198 -10.62 -3.54 -2.80
N PRO A 199 -10.44 -2.96 -3.99
CA PRO A 199 -10.66 -3.67 -5.23
C PRO A 199 -9.73 -4.88 -5.35
N ALA A 200 -10.24 -5.98 -5.92
CA ALA A 200 -9.46 -7.18 -6.20
C ALA A 200 -8.59 -6.99 -7.45
N GLU A 201 -7.54 -6.19 -7.32
CA GLU A 201 -6.63 -5.85 -8.41
C GLU A 201 -5.19 -5.68 -7.90
N VAL A 202 -4.26 -5.61 -8.84
CA VAL A 202 -2.89 -5.18 -8.60
C VAL A 202 -2.68 -3.84 -9.30
N HIS A 203 -2.10 -2.88 -8.58
CA HIS A 203 -1.53 -1.66 -9.16
C HIS A 203 -0.01 -1.73 -9.00
N LEU A 204 0.72 -1.41 -10.07
CA LEU A 204 2.17 -1.28 -10.08
C LEU A 204 2.52 0.10 -10.63
N GLY A 205 3.21 0.92 -9.84
CA GLY A 205 3.99 2.01 -10.40
C GLY A 205 5.31 1.48 -10.94
N LEU A 206 5.69 1.96 -12.12
CA LEU A 206 6.76 1.42 -12.96
C LEU A 206 7.91 2.42 -13.12
N GLY A 207 7.82 3.60 -12.50
CA GLY A 207 8.77 4.69 -12.67
C GLY A 207 8.86 5.11 -14.13
N THR A 208 10.08 5.17 -14.64
CA THR A 208 10.37 5.59 -16.02
C THR A 208 10.29 4.46 -17.05
N ALA A 209 9.76 3.28 -16.69
CA ALA A 209 9.66 2.17 -17.63
C ALA A 209 8.53 2.40 -18.65
N GLU A 210 8.90 2.55 -19.92
CA GLU A 210 7.94 2.79 -21.02
C GLU A 210 7.26 1.49 -21.54
N ARG A 211 7.76 0.32 -21.12
CA ARG A 211 7.20 -0.99 -21.49
C ARG A 211 7.49 -2.05 -20.44
N ILE A 212 6.64 -3.07 -20.43
CA ILE A 212 6.82 -4.28 -19.64
C ILE A 212 7.21 -5.40 -20.61
N ASP A 213 8.45 -5.87 -20.51
CA ASP A 213 8.96 -6.92 -21.39
C ASP A 213 8.20 -8.23 -21.15
N ARG A 214 7.88 -8.53 -19.89
CA ARG A 214 7.12 -9.70 -19.46
C ARG A 214 6.34 -9.44 -18.18
N LEU A 215 5.07 -9.84 -18.17
CA LEU A 215 4.24 -9.94 -16.98
C LEU A 215 4.06 -11.42 -16.62
N GLU A 216 4.47 -11.80 -15.41
CA GLU A 216 4.23 -13.13 -14.84
C GLU A 216 3.07 -13.06 -13.84
N VAL A 217 2.06 -13.91 -14.03
CA VAL A 217 0.97 -14.12 -13.07
C VAL A 217 1.12 -15.52 -12.47
N ARG A 218 1.43 -15.58 -11.18
CA ARG A 218 1.38 -16.80 -10.39
C ARG A 218 0.04 -16.90 -9.69
N TRP A 219 -0.78 -17.86 -10.11
CA TRP A 219 -2.13 -18.08 -9.61
C TRP A 219 -2.13 -18.85 -8.28
N PRO A 220 -3.18 -18.69 -7.44
CA PRO A 220 -3.36 -19.46 -6.21
C PRO A 220 -3.43 -20.98 -6.43
N SER A 221 -3.83 -21.39 -7.64
CA SER A 221 -3.81 -22.79 -8.08
C SER A 221 -2.40 -23.37 -8.24
N GLY A 222 -1.36 -22.52 -8.20
CA GLY A 222 0.02 -22.89 -8.50
C GLY A 222 0.40 -22.74 -9.98
N ARG A 223 -0.56 -22.45 -10.87
CA ARG A 223 -0.29 -22.16 -12.28
C ARG A 223 0.52 -20.87 -12.43
N VAL A 224 1.32 -20.81 -13.48
CA VAL A 224 2.06 -19.61 -13.88
C VAL A 224 1.69 -19.29 -15.32
N GLN A 225 1.29 -18.05 -15.57
CA GLN A 225 0.94 -17.54 -16.90
C GLN A 225 1.85 -16.36 -17.23
N LEU A 226 2.34 -16.32 -18.47
CA LEU A 226 3.21 -15.26 -18.96
C LEU A 226 2.47 -14.46 -20.02
N VAL A 227 2.55 -13.13 -19.92
CA VAL A 227 2.05 -12.20 -20.94
C VAL A 227 3.25 -11.34 -21.36
N ASP A 228 3.70 -11.53 -22.59
CA ASP A 228 4.84 -10.78 -23.13
C ASP A 228 4.39 -9.43 -23.72
N ALA A 229 5.30 -8.45 -23.74
CA ALA A 229 5.14 -7.14 -24.39
C ALA A 229 3.86 -6.38 -24.00
N VAL A 230 3.69 -6.11 -22.71
CA VAL A 230 2.56 -5.35 -22.17
C VAL A 230 2.88 -3.85 -22.20
N ALA A 231 1.99 -3.07 -22.81
CA ALA A 231 2.07 -1.60 -22.77
C ALA A 231 1.74 -1.07 -21.36
N VAL A 232 2.38 0.04 -20.98
CA VAL A 232 2.12 0.74 -19.72
C VAL A 232 0.89 1.66 -19.84
N ASP A 233 0.55 2.33 -18.73
CA ASP A 233 -0.50 3.33 -18.56
C ASP A 233 -1.89 2.81 -18.95
N ARG A 234 -2.20 1.62 -18.45
CA ARG A 234 -3.44 0.93 -18.78
C ARG A 234 -3.92 -0.01 -17.71
N VAL A 235 -5.20 -0.35 -17.85
CA VAL A 235 -5.80 -1.52 -17.22
C VAL A 235 -5.62 -2.73 -18.14
N LEU A 236 -5.07 -3.81 -17.61
CA LEU A 236 -4.98 -5.12 -18.25
C LEU A 236 -5.89 -6.10 -17.53
N THR A 237 -6.68 -6.89 -18.28
CA THR A 237 -7.42 -8.02 -17.71
C THR A 237 -6.79 -9.33 -18.16
N VAL A 238 -6.51 -10.23 -17.21
CA VAL A 238 -5.98 -11.56 -17.49
C VAL A 238 -6.90 -12.60 -16.84
N GLY A 239 -7.39 -13.54 -17.64
CA GLY A 239 -8.14 -14.70 -17.15
C GLY A 239 -7.21 -15.89 -16.95
N GLU A 240 -7.44 -16.64 -15.87
CA GLU A 240 -6.75 -17.89 -15.62
C GLU A 240 -7.20 -18.92 -16.66
N GLU A 241 -6.27 -19.38 -17.49
CA GLU A 241 -6.56 -20.33 -18.57
C GLU A 241 -7.03 -21.68 -18.00
N GLU A 242 -8.30 -22.02 -18.20
CA GLU A 242 -8.82 -23.38 -17.97
C GLU A 242 -8.25 -24.32 -19.04
N ARG A 243 -7.73 -25.48 -18.62
CA ARG A 243 -7.25 -26.52 -19.55
C ARG A 243 -8.39 -27.16 -20.30
#